data_AF-A0A973LPW7-F1
#
_entry.id   AF-A0A973LPW7-F1
#
_cell.length_a   1.000
_cell.length_b   1.000
_cell.length_c   1.000
_cell.angle_alpha   90.00
_cell.angle_beta   90.00
_cell.angle_gamma   90.00
#
_symmetry.space_group_name_H-M   'P 1'
#
loop_
_entity.id
_entity.type
_entity.pdbx_description
1 polymer ?
#
loop_
_entity_poly.entity_id
_entity_poly.type
_entity_poly.pdbx_seq_one_letter_code
_entity_poly.pdbx_strand_id
1 'polypeptide(L)'
;MPPDGSVVGWRFSAAPDASASEPPGGELPSFQSVCGQDTAGSGHKRVALAVDFGDDADARPGDRPPAQDVLRCVAGVEDATTAQLLASAARVRVNAQGEVVAVTDHPPGETDGTILAPAPAMGSPIGSPVLLVAGGVGTLLLLAGGTIIATRRRSGTPSAPSNL
;
A
#
# COMPACT_ATOMS: atom_id res chain seq x y z
N MET A 1 -3.51 16.74 -0.53
CA MET A 1 -3.84 15.30 -0.51
C MET A 1 -5.22 15.12 -1.11
N PRO A 2 -5.41 14.15 -2.01
CA PRO A 2 -6.72 13.92 -2.63
C PRO A 2 -7.71 13.31 -1.63
N PRO A 3 -9.00 13.71 -1.64
CA PRO A 3 -10.04 13.09 -0.81
C PRO A 3 -10.46 11.71 -1.35
N ASP A 4 -11.15 10.91 -0.53
CA ASP A 4 -11.83 9.69 -1.01
C ASP A 4 -12.82 10.01 -2.14
N GLY A 5 -12.90 9.12 -3.12
CA GLY A 5 -13.80 9.31 -4.28
C GLY A 5 -13.25 10.22 -5.37
N SER A 6 -12.03 10.76 -5.22
CA SER A 6 -11.45 11.68 -6.20
C SER A 6 -10.83 10.96 -7.40
N VAL A 7 -10.75 11.70 -8.51
CA VAL A 7 -9.95 11.35 -9.68
C VAL A 7 -8.74 12.27 -9.70
N VAL A 8 -7.55 11.68 -9.80
CA VAL A 8 -6.30 12.42 -9.98
C VAL A 8 -5.71 12.04 -11.32
N GLY A 9 -5.66 13.01 -12.23
CA GLY A 9 -4.96 12.92 -13.49
C GLY A 9 -3.59 13.60 -13.40
N TRP A 10 -2.57 12.97 -13.96
CA TRP A 10 -1.21 13.50 -13.99
C TRP A 10 -0.50 13.16 -15.30
N ARG A 11 0.00 14.15 -16.03
CA ARG A 11 0.98 13.91 -17.10
C ARG A 11 2.39 13.87 -16.52
N PHE A 12 3.09 12.76 -16.76
CA PHE A 12 4.50 12.63 -16.42
C PHE A 12 5.36 13.02 -17.62
N SER A 13 6.25 13.99 -17.42
CA SER A 13 7.21 14.44 -18.43
C SER A 13 8.62 14.29 -17.85
N ALA A 14 9.47 13.59 -18.59
CA ALA A 14 10.89 13.39 -18.31
C ALA A 14 11.79 14.36 -19.10
N ALA A 15 11.18 15.30 -19.83
CA ALA A 15 11.88 16.30 -20.61
C ALA A 15 12.74 17.22 -19.70
N PRO A 16 13.93 17.65 -20.16
CA PRO A 16 14.86 18.45 -19.36
C PRO A 16 14.28 19.81 -18.91
N ASP A 17 13.34 20.37 -19.68
CA ASP A 17 12.68 21.64 -19.42
C ASP A 17 11.19 21.45 -19.03
N ALA A 18 10.83 20.26 -18.51
CA ALA A 18 9.45 19.97 -18.12
C ALA A 18 8.92 21.05 -17.15
N SER A 19 7.92 21.81 -17.60
CA SER A 19 7.17 22.72 -16.74
C SER A 19 6.22 21.94 -15.82
N ALA A 20 5.71 22.60 -14.77
CA ALA A 20 4.75 22.02 -13.84
C ALA A 20 3.67 21.21 -14.58
N SER A 21 3.42 19.99 -14.11
CA SER A 21 2.62 18.97 -14.81
C SER A 21 1.37 19.53 -15.47
N GLU A 22 1.31 19.38 -16.78
CA GLU A 22 0.08 19.56 -17.52
C GLU A 22 -0.94 18.48 -17.08
N PRO A 23 -2.24 18.80 -17.13
CA PRO A 23 -3.25 17.75 -17.00
C PRO A 23 -3.06 16.71 -18.11
N PRO A 24 -3.40 15.43 -17.88
CA PRO A 24 -3.42 14.41 -18.92
C PRO A 24 -4.17 14.85 -20.18
N GLY A 25 -3.78 14.30 -21.32
CA GLY A 25 -4.49 14.54 -22.56
C GLY A 25 -5.87 13.88 -22.49
N GLY A 26 -6.90 14.62 -22.90
CA GLY A 26 -8.27 14.10 -22.99
C GLY A 26 -9.06 14.13 -21.69
N GLU A 27 -10.25 13.53 -21.72
CA GLU A 27 -11.18 13.50 -20.59
C GLU A 27 -10.78 12.41 -19.60
N LEU A 28 -10.72 12.75 -18.31
CA LEU A 28 -10.42 11.77 -17.28
C LEU A 28 -11.64 10.84 -17.06
N PRO A 29 -11.42 9.53 -16.86
CA PRO A 29 -12.51 8.63 -16.54
C PRO A 29 -13.11 9.00 -15.17
N SER A 30 -14.42 8.77 -15.04
CA SER A 30 -15.10 8.98 -13.76
C SER A 30 -14.53 8.05 -12.68
N PHE A 31 -14.54 8.51 -11.42
CA PHE A 31 -14.16 7.67 -10.27
C PHE A 31 -14.91 6.34 -10.30
N GLN A 32 -16.22 6.39 -10.55
CA GLN A 32 -17.10 5.24 -10.62
C GLN A 32 -16.66 4.19 -11.64
N SER A 33 -16.23 4.62 -12.83
CA SER A 33 -15.77 3.70 -13.88
C SER A 33 -14.46 3.00 -13.55
N VAL A 34 -13.63 3.58 -12.67
CA VAL A 34 -12.31 3.05 -12.32
C VAL A 34 -12.36 2.26 -11.00
N CYS A 35 -13.03 2.80 -10.00
CA CYS A 35 -13.06 2.30 -8.62
C CYS A 35 -14.35 1.56 -8.25
N GLY A 36 -15.39 1.61 -9.09
CA GLY A 36 -16.66 0.93 -8.81
C GLY A 36 -17.33 1.39 -7.52
N GLN A 37 -18.09 0.47 -6.91
CA GLN A 37 -18.93 0.72 -5.73
C GLN A 37 -18.35 0.21 -4.42
N ASP A 38 -17.12 -0.31 -4.45
CA ASP A 38 -16.47 -0.77 -3.24
C ASP A 38 -16.34 0.37 -2.23
N THR A 39 -16.02 0.09 -0.98
CA THR A 39 -15.75 1.14 0.02
C THR A 39 -14.33 0.99 0.50
N ALA A 40 -13.64 2.11 0.75
CA ALA A 40 -12.47 2.01 1.61
C ALA A 40 -12.91 1.55 3.00
N GLY A 41 -12.11 0.72 3.65
CA GLY A 41 -12.30 0.45 5.06
C GLY A 41 -11.79 1.61 5.89
N SER A 42 -12.08 1.55 7.20
CA SER A 42 -11.86 2.67 8.12
C SER A 42 -10.44 3.23 8.04
N GLY A 43 -10.33 4.55 7.99
CA GLY A 43 -9.05 5.28 7.97
C GLY A 43 -8.31 5.22 6.62
N HIS A 44 -8.99 4.82 5.54
CA HIS A 44 -8.44 4.77 4.20
C HIS A 44 -9.37 5.47 3.22
N LYS A 45 -8.77 5.95 2.14
CA LYS A 45 -9.43 6.52 0.97
C LYS A 45 -9.11 5.74 -0.28
N ARG A 46 -9.99 5.84 -1.27
CA ARG A 46 -9.80 5.41 -2.65
C ARG A 46 -9.66 6.62 -3.55
N VAL A 47 -8.76 6.49 -4.51
CA VAL A 47 -8.53 7.49 -5.55
C VAL A 47 -8.41 6.77 -6.88
N ALA A 48 -9.12 7.27 -7.89
CA ALA A 48 -8.91 6.86 -9.26
C ALA A 48 -7.71 7.64 -9.80
N LEU A 49 -6.60 6.94 -10.08
CA LEU A 49 -5.37 7.55 -10.55
C LEU A 49 -5.19 7.28 -12.05
N ALA A 50 -4.98 8.35 -12.82
CA ALA A 50 -4.65 8.32 -14.22
C ALA A 50 -3.28 8.98 -14.44
N VAL A 51 -2.32 8.25 -15.01
CA VAL A 51 -1.00 8.75 -15.39
C VAL A 51 -0.86 8.63 -16.90
N ASP A 52 -0.70 9.77 -17.54
CA ASP A 52 -0.44 9.91 -18.98
C ASP A 52 1.05 10.16 -19.16
N PHE A 53 1.70 9.42 -20.06
CA PHE A 53 3.13 9.55 -20.33
C PHE A 53 3.46 10.53 -21.46
N GLY A 54 2.44 11.14 -22.05
CA GLY A 54 2.60 12.13 -23.10
C GLY A 54 3.07 11.54 -24.42
N ASP A 55 3.75 12.37 -25.19
CA ASP A 55 4.34 11.99 -26.46
C ASP A 55 5.87 12.14 -26.45
N ASP A 56 6.52 11.99 -27.61
CA ASP A 56 7.98 12.06 -27.71
C ASP A 56 8.57 13.40 -27.19
N ALA A 57 7.79 14.48 -27.12
CA ALA A 57 8.21 15.76 -26.54
C ALA A 57 8.29 15.72 -25.01
N ASP A 58 7.59 14.79 -24.37
CA ASP A 58 7.62 14.57 -22.92
C ASP A 58 8.74 13.63 -22.48
N ALA A 59 9.41 12.96 -23.42
CA ALA A 59 10.54 12.08 -23.14
C ALA A 59 11.88 12.83 -23.18
N ARG A 60 12.91 12.20 -22.61
CA ARG A 60 14.30 12.62 -22.86
C ARG A 60 14.67 12.41 -24.32
N PRO A 61 15.62 13.20 -24.86
CA PRO A 61 16.10 12.99 -26.23
C PRO A 61 16.60 11.55 -26.44
N GLY A 62 15.94 10.83 -27.37
CA GLY A 62 16.28 9.45 -27.73
C GLY A 62 15.53 8.37 -26.96
N ASP A 63 14.81 8.73 -25.89
CA ASP A 63 13.89 7.84 -25.20
C ASP A 63 12.50 7.89 -25.86
N ARG A 64 11.64 6.94 -25.48
CA ARG A 64 10.22 6.97 -25.81
C ARG A 64 9.39 6.86 -24.55
N PRO A 65 8.26 7.59 -24.45
CA PRO A 65 7.32 7.36 -23.37
C PRO A 65 6.75 5.94 -23.41
N PRO A 66 6.35 5.37 -22.26
CA PRO A 66 5.56 4.16 -22.21
C PRO A 66 4.31 4.27 -23.08
N ALA A 67 4.05 3.25 -23.90
CA ALA A 67 2.87 3.22 -24.77
C ALA A 67 1.55 2.99 -24.01
N GLN A 68 1.62 2.69 -22.71
CA GLN A 68 0.45 2.42 -21.87
C GLN A 68 0.43 3.38 -20.69
N ASP A 69 -0.66 4.13 -20.60
CA ASP A 69 -1.00 4.94 -19.44
C ASP A 69 -1.32 4.07 -18.22
N VAL A 70 -1.13 4.64 -17.03
CA VAL A 70 -1.54 3.99 -15.78
C VAL A 70 -2.93 4.46 -15.43
N LEU A 71 -3.92 3.57 -15.46
CA LEU A 71 -5.26 3.84 -14.95
C LEU A 71 -5.63 2.81 -13.88
N ARG A 72 -5.67 3.23 -12.61
CA ARG A 72 -5.90 2.30 -11.48
C ARG A 72 -6.74 2.93 -10.38
N CYS A 73 -7.59 2.12 -9.76
CA CYS A 73 -8.10 2.46 -8.44
C CYS A 73 -7.05 2.11 -7.39
N VAL A 74 -6.62 3.08 -6.60
CA VAL A 74 -5.69 2.87 -5.50
C VAL A 74 -6.35 3.21 -4.17
N ALA A 75 -5.96 2.48 -3.13
CA ALA A 75 -6.34 2.77 -1.76
C ALA A 75 -5.10 3.12 -0.93
N GLY A 76 -5.27 4.03 0.03
CA GLY A 76 -4.23 4.40 0.98
C GLY A 76 -4.85 5.06 2.21
N VAL A 77 -4.06 5.22 3.26
CA VAL A 77 -4.46 5.97 4.48
C VAL A 77 -5.00 7.37 4.14
N GLU A 78 -5.86 7.93 4.99
CA GLU A 78 -6.51 9.25 4.76
C GLU A 78 -5.53 10.39 4.45
N ASP A 79 -4.33 10.34 5.00
CA ASP A 79 -3.26 11.31 4.77
C ASP A 79 -2.24 10.88 3.70
N ALA A 80 -2.52 9.82 2.93
CA ALA A 80 -1.67 9.45 1.80
C ALA A 80 -1.58 10.61 0.78
N THR A 81 -0.35 10.98 0.42
CA THR A 81 -0.05 11.97 -0.63
C THR A 81 -0.31 11.41 -2.02
N THR A 82 -0.43 12.29 -3.02
CA THR A 82 -0.54 11.87 -4.43
C THR A 82 0.65 11.00 -4.85
N ALA A 83 1.87 11.36 -4.44
CA ALA A 83 3.06 10.59 -4.75
C ALA A 83 3.03 9.16 -4.14
N GLN A 84 2.58 9.02 -2.89
CA GLN A 84 2.43 7.70 -2.26
C GLN A 84 1.32 6.86 -2.93
N LEU A 85 0.22 7.50 -3.34
CA LEU A 85 -0.85 6.82 -4.08
C LEU A 85 -0.38 6.38 -5.47
N LEU A 86 0.45 7.18 -6.14
CA LEU A 86 1.12 6.82 -7.37
C LEU A 86 2.06 5.62 -7.17
N ALA A 87 2.84 5.62 -6.10
CA ALA A 87 3.69 4.47 -5.74
C ALA A 87 2.90 3.19 -5.45
N SER A 88 1.59 3.28 -5.15
CA SER A 88 0.71 2.11 -5.06
C SER A 88 0.28 1.55 -6.42
N ALA A 89 0.38 2.32 -7.51
CA ALA A 89 -0.01 1.91 -8.86
C ALA A 89 1.19 1.59 -9.77
N ALA A 90 2.36 2.16 -9.49
CA ALA A 90 3.54 2.07 -10.34
C ALA A 90 4.83 2.11 -9.50
N ARG A 91 5.95 1.69 -10.10
CA ARG A 91 7.28 1.93 -9.52
C ARG A 91 7.62 3.41 -9.67
N VAL A 92 7.84 4.12 -8.56
CA VAL A 92 8.10 5.57 -8.55
C VAL A 92 9.48 5.86 -7.96
N ARG A 93 10.25 6.74 -8.58
CA ARG A 93 11.46 7.35 -7.98
C ARG A 93 11.19 8.80 -7.64
N VAL A 94 11.68 9.23 -6.48
CA VAL A 94 11.67 10.64 -6.06
C VAL A 94 13.07 11.15 -5.77
N ASN A 95 13.38 12.37 -6.18
CA ASN A 95 14.64 13.03 -5.84
C ASN A 95 14.68 13.48 -4.36
N ALA A 96 15.78 14.11 -3.95
CA ALA A 96 15.96 14.58 -2.57
C ALA A 96 14.96 15.68 -2.16
N GLN A 97 14.36 16.37 -3.14
CA GLN A 97 13.35 17.40 -2.98
C GLN A 97 11.93 16.80 -2.89
N GLY A 98 11.78 15.48 -3.06
CA GLY A 98 10.50 14.78 -3.04
C GLY A 98 9.72 14.85 -4.35
N GLU A 99 10.35 15.33 -5.43
CA GLU A 99 9.74 15.40 -6.76
C GLU A 99 9.87 14.05 -7.46
N VAL A 100 8.84 13.65 -8.20
CA VAL A 100 8.84 12.39 -8.96
C VAL A 100 9.73 12.54 -10.19
N VAL A 101 10.75 11.70 -10.30
CA VAL A 101 11.73 11.72 -11.41
C VAL A 101 11.66 10.50 -12.32
N ALA A 102 10.99 9.43 -11.88
CA ALA A 102 10.66 8.30 -12.75
C ALA A 102 9.38 7.60 -12.31
N VAL A 103 8.67 7.04 -13.30
CA VAL A 103 7.45 6.26 -13.13
C VAL A 103 7.52 5.07 -14.08
N THR A 104 7.29 3.85 -13.58
CA THR A 104 7.35 2.61 -14.37
C THR A 104 8.67 2.46 -15.13
N ASP A 105 9.78 2.79 -14.46
CA ASP A 105 11.13 2.75 -15.04
C ASP A 105 11.31 3.68 -16.27
N HIS A 106 10.40 4.64 -16.49
CA HIS A 106 10.56 5.73 -17.44
C HIS A 106 10.92 7.03 -16.71
N PRO A 107 11.93 7.79 -17.18
CA PRO A 107 12.82 7.46 -18.28
C PRO A 107 13.75 6.27 -17.93
N PRO A 108 14.15 5.45 -18.93
CA PRO A 108 15.03 4.32 -18.71
C PRO A 108 16.37 4.77 -18.13
N GLY A 109 16.93 3.96 -17.24
CA GLY A 109 18.22 4.24 -16.62
C GLY A 109 18.20 5.38 -15.59
N GLU A 110 17.03 5.88 -15.19
CA GLU A 110 16.93 6.82 -14.07
C GLU A 110 17.39 6.15 -12.77
N THR A 111 18.52 6.62 -12.24
CA THR A 111 19.12 6.12 -11.01
C THR A 111 19.12 7.15 -9.89
N ASP A 112 18.92 8.42 -10.21
CA ASP A 112 18.85 9.47 -9.20
C ASP A 112 17.57 9.31 -8.38
N GLY A 113 17.66 9.75 -7.13
CA GLY A 113 16.58 9.61 -6.17
C GLY A 113 16.39 8.19 -5.63
N THR A 114 15.33 8.03 -4.84
CA THR A 114 14.99 6.79 -4.12
C THR A 114 13.64 6.26 -4.58
N ILE A 115 13.49 4.94 -4.58
CA ILE A 115 12.21 4.30 -4.83
C ILE A 115 11.23 4.68 -3.71
N LEU A 116 10.12 5.30 -4.08
CA LEU A 116 9.09 5.72 -3.14
C LEU A 116 8.27 4.51 -2.69
N ALA A 117 8.06 4.39 -1.39
CA ALA A 117 7.19 3.36 -0.84
C ALA A 117 5.71 3.66 -1.15
N PRO A 118 4.89 2.64 -1.45
CA PRO A 118 3.45 2.82 -1.66
C PRO A 118 2.74 3.32 -0.41
N ALA A 119 1.56 3.89 -0.59
CA ALA A 119 0.68 4.20 0.54
C ALA A 119 0.35 2.90 1.30
N PRO A 120 0.38 2.91 2.65
CA PRO A 120 -0.08 1.77 3.43
C PRO A 120 -1.52 1.43 3.06
N ALA A 121 -1.73 0.19 2.62
CA ALA A 121 -3.06 -0.36 2.34
C ALA A 121 -3.54 -1.21 3.52
N MET A 122 -4.86 -1.38 3.63
CA MET A 122 -5.43 -2.31 4.59
C MET A 122 -4.91 -3.73 4.33
N GLY A 123 -4.32 -4.34 5.36
CA GLY A 123 -3.84 -5.72 5.32
C GLY A 123 -2.32 -5.89 5.30
N SER A 124 -1.53 -4.81 5.25
CA SER A 124 -0.09 -4.91 5.49
C SER A 124 0.18 -4.96 7.00
N PRO A 125 0.66 -6.08 7.58
CA PRO A 125 1.07 -6.08 8.97
C PRO A 125 2.28 -5.14 9.12
N ILE A 126 2.06 -4.02 9.80
CA ILE A 126 3.13 -3.10 10.20
C ILE A 126 3.89 -3.81 11.33
N GLY A 127 4.98 -4.49 10.97
CA GLY A 127 5.99 -5.02 11.88
C GLY A 127 5.97 -6.54 12.08
N SER A 128 6.85 -7.24 11.37
CA SER A 128 7.66 -8.37 11.88
C SER A 128 8.67 -8.81 10.81
N PRO A 129 9.91 -9.16 11.18
CA PRO A 129 10.87 -9.72 10.24
C PRO A 129 10.36 -11.09 9.79
N VAL A 130 9.98 -11.19 8.53
CA VAL A 130 9.66 -12.46 7.89
C VAL A 130 10.96 -13.23 7.70
N LEU A 131 11.35 -14.02 8.72
CA LEU A 131 12.24 -15.15 8.55
C LEU A 131 11.45 -16.25 7.83
N LEU A 132 11.29 -16.13 6.51
CA LEU A 132 10.86 -17.24 5.66
C LEU A 132 12.01 -18.24 5.56
N VAL A 133 12.09 -19.17 6.52
CA VAL A 133 12.80 -20.43 6.34
C VAL A 133 11.92 -21.31 5.46
N ALA A 134 12.20 -21.32 4.16
CA ALA A 134 11.61 -22.26 3.23
C ALA A 134 12.45 -23.54 3.17
N GLY A 135 11.89 -24.63 3.72
CA GLY A 135 12.30 -26.04 3.52
C GLY A 135 13.08 -26.64 4.69
N GLY A 136 12.67 -27.72 5.35
CA GLY A 136 11.55 -28.65 5.24
C GLY A 136 11.66 -29.68 6.38
N VAL A 137 10.84 -30.73 6.35
CA VAL A 137 10.66 -31.84 7.33
C VAL A 137 9.53 -31.60 8.32
N GLY A 138 8.40 -32.25 8.05
CA GLY A 138 7.25 -32.31 8.94
C GLY A 138 7.41 -33.31 10.06
N THR A 139 6.68 -33.08 11.14
CA THR A 139 6.27 -34.09 12.12
C THR A 139 4.89 -33.72 12.68
N LEU A 140 3.88 -34.52 12.32
CA LEU A 140 2.61 -34.61 13.04
C LEU A 140 2.83 -35.49 14.27
N LEU A 141 2.65 -34.94 15.47
CA LEU A 141 2.46 -35.73 16.69
C LEU A 141 1.17 -35.27 17.37
N LEU A 142 0.08 -35.92 16.97
CA LEU A 142 -1.14 -36.04 17.77
C LEU A 142 -0.87 -37.04 18.90
N LEU A 143 -0.79 -36.57 20.13
CA LEU A 143 -0.94 -37.41 21.33
C LEU A 143 -1.95 -36.77 22.28
N ALA A 144 -2.98 -37.55 22.53
CA ALA A 144 -4.14 -37.27 23.34
C ALA A 144 -3.82 -37.29 24.86
N GLY A 145 -4.70 -36.65 25.64
CA GLY A 145 -5.01 -37.10 27.00
C GLY A 145 -4.66 -36.12 28.12
N GLY A 146 -5.69 -35.55 28.76
CA GLY A 146 -5.56 -34.82 30.03
C GLY A 146 -6.89 -34.23 30.49
N THR A 147 -7.68 -35.04 31.19
CA THR A 147 -9.06 -34.79 31.65
C THR A 147 -9.22 -33.62 32.64
N ILE A 148 -10.26 -32.80 32.46
CA ILE A 148 -10.78 -31.88 33.48
C ILE A 148 -11.51 -32.69 34.55
N ILE A 149 -11.02 -32.69 35.80
CA ILE A 149 -11.86 -32.95 36.98
C ILE A 149 -11.55 -31.92 38.06
N ALA A 150 -12.51 -31.02 38.25
CA ALA A 150 -12.63 -30.20 39.45
C ALA A 150 -13.13 -31.07 40.61
N THR A 151 -12.33 -31.21 41.68
CA THR A 151 -12.83 -31.70 42.97
C THR A 151 -12.30 -30.84 44.11
N ARG A 152 -13.08 -29.80 44.39
CA ARG A 152 -13.15 -29.13 45.68
C ARG A 152 -13.65 -30.15 46.72
N ARG A 153 -12.78 -30.66 47.59
CA ARG A 153 -13.20 -31.24 48.88
C ARG A 153 -12.31 -30.75 50.01
N ARG A 154 -12.98 -30.01 50.89
CA ARG A 154 -12.59 -29.60 52.24
C ARG A 154 -12.28 -30.85 53.06
N SER A 155 -11.31 -30.79 53.97
CA SER A 155 -11.41 -31.24 55.37
C SER A 155 -10.04 -31.15 56.04
N GLY A 156 -9.87 -30.15 56.89
CA GLY A 156 -8.81 -30.04 57.89
C GLY A 156 -9.39 -29.36 59.13
N THR A 157 -10.04 -30.15 59.97
CA THR A 157 -10.45 -29.91 61.38
C THR A 157 -9.17 -29.80 62.26
N PRO A 158 -9.17 -29.40 63.57
CA PRO A 158 -10.30 -29.27 64.51
C PRO A 158 -10.30 -28.10 65.54
N SER A 159 -11.50 -27.86 66.08
CA SER A 159 -11.91 -27.54 67.46
C SER A 159 -11.20 -26.50 68.35
N ALA A 160 -12.00 -25.53 68.83
CA ALA A 160 -11.92 -25.00 70.20
C ALA A 160 -13.35 -24.73 70.74
N PRO A 161 -13.66 -25.04 72.02
CA PRO A 161 -15.02 -24.99 72.58
C PRO A 161 -15.42 -23.58 73.10
N SER A 162 -16.72 -23.29 73.05
CA SER A 162 -17.34 -22.12 73.69
C SER A 162 -17.64 -22.35 75.17
N ASN A 163 -17.47 -21.28 75.94
CA ASN A 163 -17.92 -21.07 77.31
C ASN A 163 -19.36 -21.55 77.58
N LEU A 164 -19.57 -22.13 78.76
CA LEU A 164 -20.45 -21.57 79.79
C LEU A 164 -19.69 -21.51 81.11
#